data_AF-A0A7S2UX94-F1
#
_entry.id   AF-A0A7S2UX94-F1
#
_cell.length_a   1.000
_cell.length_b   1.000
_cell.length_c   1.000
_cell.angle_alpha   90.00
_cell.angle_beta   90.00
_cell.angle_gamma   90.00
#
_symmetry.space_group_name_H-M   'P 1'
#
loop_
_entity.id
_entity.type
_entity.pdbx_description
1 polymer ?
#
loop_
_entity_poly.entity_id
_entity_poly.type
_entity_poly.pdbx_seq_one_letter_code
_entity_poly.pdbx_strand_id
1 'polypeptide(L)'
;RGGGSGGGDADGSGDGDEGGGGGGPVILCLSAGTAHCPQLLSATGLPVWEATASAAHLLDRGVPESAVFVESTSYDTIGNAYFARTCHTDVAGWRRLLVVTSSFHMDRTKAIFDWIFGIGISGGGGDVGGRAYEVSYLVTPDEGLSPSAVAARADREARSAKNVRDHLAPQHQTLRSVHSFLTTRHDLYTAVRLVDRACRVPGGEGDGKDADLMRSYGGKRTGSQKCKILYIGIGVVAIVWLTWVRPKNVV
;
A
#
# COMPACT_ATOMS: atom_id res chain seq x y z
N ARG A 1 -61.92 -30.10 34.93
CA ARG A 1 -60.68 -29.66 35.60
C ARG A 1 -59.72 -29.16 34.52
N GLY A 2 -59.34 -27.88 34.55
CA GLY A 2 -58.15 -27.30 33.90
C GLY A 2 -58.15 -27.21 32.37
N GLY A 3 -58.37 -26.00 31.83
CA GLY A 3 -57.87 -25.61 30.51
C GLY A 3 -56.43 -25.10 30.59
N GLY A 4 -55.72 -25.14 29.47
CA GLY A 4 -54.36 -24.60 29.31
C GLY A 4 -53.98 -24.52 27.84
N SER A 5 -53.98 -23.29 27.33
CA SER A 5 -53.39 -22.84 26.06
C SER A 5 -51.86 -22.87 26.09
N GLY A 6 -51.22 -23.05 24.94
CA GLY A 6 -49.80 -22.76 24.77
C GLY A 6 -49.40 -22.81 23.30
N GLY A 7 -49.31 -21.63 22.66
CA GLY A 7 -48.57 -21.45 21.41
C GLY A 7 -47.07 -21.41 21.68
N GLY A 8 -46.29 -21.63 20.62
CA GLY A 8 -44.83 -21.54 20.64
C GLY A 8 -44.26 -21.71 19.23
N ASP A 9 -44.14 -20.60 18.53
CA ASP A 9 -43.17 -20.41 17.45
C ASP A 9 -41.75 -20.42 18.06
N ALA A 10 -40.81 -21.09 17.38
CA ALA A 10 -39.36 -20.79 17.34
C ALA A 10 -38.70 -21.90 16.50
N ASP A 11 -38.19 -21.59 15.31
CA ASP A 11 -36.86 -21.01 15.06
C ASP A 11 -35.72 -21.90 15.58
N GLY A 12 -34.92 -22.38 14.63
CA GLY A 12 -33.77 -23.23 14.91
C GLY A 12 -32.88 -23.41 13.69
N SER A 13 -32.47 -22.27 13.11
CA SER A 13 -31.19 -22.05 12.43
C SER A 13 -30.68 -23.17 11.52
N GLY A 14 -31.06 -23.08 10.24
CA GLY A 14 -30.22 -23.62 9.19
C GLY A 14 -28.85 -22.95 9.27
N ASP A 15 -27.81 -23.77 9.41
CA ASP A 15 -26.43 -23.40 9.11
C ASP A 15 -26.38 -22.98 7.64
N GLY A 16 -26.60 -21.68 7.42
CA GLY A 16 -26.25 -20.99 6.19
C GLY A 16 -24.74 -20.95 6.11
N ASP A 17 -24.18 -22.02 5.58
CA ASP A 17 -22.96 -22.00 4.78
C ASP A 17 -23.06 -20.83 3.79
N GLU A 18 -22.59 -19.64 4.17
CA GLU A 18 -22.30 -18.55 3.22
C GLU A 18 -21.03 -18.92 2.42
N GLY A 19 -21.14 -20.02 1.70
CA GLY A 19 -20.24 -20.41 0.65
C GLY A 19 -20.40 -19.45 -0.52
N GLY A 20 -19.30 -18.75 -0.83
CA GLY A 20 -18.95 -18.46 -2.23
C GLY A 20 -19.65 -17.29 -2.91
N GLY A 21 -19.61 -16.10 -2.32
CA GLY A 21 -19.87 -14.85 -3.06
C GLY A 21 -18.71 -14.52 -3.99
N GLY A 22 -18.93 -14.62 -5.31
CA GLY A 22 -17.98 -14.20 -6.35
C GLY A 22 -17.76 -12.68 -6.35
N GLY A 23 -16.97 -12.19 -5.41
CA GLY A 23 -16.56 -10.79 -5.31
C GLY A 23 -15.59 -10.43 -6.43
N GLY A 24 -15.83 -9.29 -7.08
CA GLY A 24 -14.91 -8.70 -8.05
C GLY A 24 -13.56 -8.32 -7.42
N PRO A 25 -12.60 -7.82 -8.23
CA PRO A 25 -11.30 -7.40 -7.74
C PRO A 25 -11.43 -6.31 -6.66
N VAL A 26 -10.69 -6.46 -5.57
CA VAL A 26 -10.49 -5.37 -4.60
C VAL A 26 -9.23 -4.58 -4.94
N ILE A 27 -9.20 -3.32 -4.54
CA ILE A 27 -8.10 -2.40 -4.76
C ILE A 27 -7.64 -1.87 -3.41
N LEU A 28 -6.39 -2.11 -3.06
CA LEU A 28 -5.74 -1.50 -1.90
C LEU A 28 -4.86 -0.33 -2.34
N CYS A 29 -5.23 0.87 -1.92
CA CYS A 29 -4.42 2.08 -2.08
C CYS A 29 -3.43 2.19 -0.92
N LEU A 30 -2.14 2.34 -1.24
CA LEU A 30 -1.06 2.38 -0.26
C LEU A 30 -0.52 3.81 -0.06
N SER A 31 0.27 3.98 0.99
CA SER A 31 1.03 5.19 1.32
C SER A 31 0.26 6.27 2.08
N ALA A 32 0.82 6.67 3.22
CA ALA A 32 0.52 7.92 3.89
C ALA A 32 1.03 9.11 3.08
N GLY A 33 2.25 9.04 2.57
CA GLY A 33 2.88 10.14 1.85
C GLY A 33 4.38 9.94 1.66
N THR A 34 5.04 10.92 1.06
CA THR A 34 6.50 10.94 0.94
C THR A 34 7.18 11.62 2.14
N ALA A 35 8.33 11.08 2.55
CA ALA A 35 9.19 11.72 3.53
C ALA A 35 9.83 13.03 3.03
N HIS A 36 9.82 13.25 1.71
CA HIS A 36 10.54 14.32 1.04
C HIS A 36 9.74 15.63 0.91
N CYS A 37 8.46 15.62 1.29
CA CYS A 37 7.61 16.80 1.28
C CYS A 37 6.84 16.92 2.60
N PRO A 38 6.45 18.15 3.00
CA PRO A 38 5.52 18.34 4.12
C PRO A 38 4.21 17.58 3.88
N GLN A 39 3.62 17.05 4.94
CA GLN A 39 2.30 16.43 4.87
C GLN A 39 1.28 17.44 4.36
N LEU A 40 0.50 17.06 3.36
CA LEU A 40 -0.62 17.87 2.89
C LEU A 40 -1.73 17.85 3.94
N LEU A 41 -2.33 19.00 4.19
CA LEU A 41 -3.47 19.15 5.10
C LEU A 41 -4.71 19.55 4.30
N SER A 42 -5.86 19.03 4.70
CA SER A 42 -7.17 19.38 4.16
C SER A 42 -7.58 20.79 4.60
N ALA A 43 -8.69 21.29 4.07
CA ALA A 43 -9.28 22.54 4.52
C ALA A 43 -9.66 22.54 6.01
N THR A 44 -9.87 21.37 6.61
CA THR A 44 -10.18 21.19 8.03
C THR A 44 -8.93 20.92 8.88
N GLY A 45 -7.73 20.96 8.29
CA GLY A 45 -6.47 20.72 8.99
C GLY A 45 -6.12 19.25 9.21
N LEU A 46 -6.88 18.31 8.64
CA LEU A 46 -6.58 16.88 8.72
C LEU A 46 -5.54 16.47 7.68
N PRO A 47 -4.66 15.48 7.96
CA PRO A 47 -3.74 14.96 6.96
C PRO A 47 -4.47 14.42 5.72
N VAL A 48 -3.96 14.75 4.55
CA VAL A 48 -4.35 14.15 3.27
C VAL A 48 -3.32 13.10 2.92
N TRP A 49 -3.73 11.83 2.91
CA TRP A 49 -2.85 10.71 2.59
C TRP A 49 -2.87 10.37 1.10
N GLU A 50 -1.74 9.90 0.55
CA GLU A 50 -1.66 9.42 -0.83
C GLU A 50 -2.68 8.29 -1.11
N ALA A 51 -2.85 7.37 -0.15
CA ALA A 51 -3.84 6.31 -0.21
C ALA A 51 -5.26 6.85 -0.34
N THR A 52 -5.62 7.85 0.48
CA THR A 52 -6.97 8.46 0.45
C THR A 52 -7.21 9.30 -0.81
N ALA A 53 -6.18 9.96 -1.34
CA ALA A 53 -6.28 10.68 -2.60
C ALA A 53 -6.51 9.71 -3.78
N SER A 54 -5.82 8.57 -3.76
CA SER A 54 -5.98 7.50 -4.75
C SER A 54 -7.37 6.87 -4.65
N ALA A 55 -7.83 6.57 -3.44
CA ALA A 55 -9.18 6.04 -3.20
C ALA A 55 -10.25 7.01 -3.71
N ALA A 56 -10.15 8.31 -3.39
CA ALA A 56 -11.08 9.32 -3.88
C ALA A 56 -11.15 9.36 -5.42
N HIS A 57 -10.01 9.22 -6.10
CA HIS A 57 -9.95 9.18 -7.57
C HIS A 57 -10.66 7.95 -8.18
N LEU A 58 -10.57 6.79 -7.51
CA LEU A 58 -11.23 5.55 -7.93
C LEU A 58 -12.74 5.63 -7.71
N LEU A 59 -13.17 6.14 -6.56
CA LEU A 59 -14.58 6.32 -6.22
C LEU A 59 -15.27 7.29 -7.18
N ASP A 60 -14.60 8.40 -7.53
CA ASP A 60 -15.07 9.37 -8.53
C ASP A 60 -15.28 8.73 -9.93
N ARG A 61 -14.59 7.63 -10.23
CA ARG A 61 -14.72 6.84 -11.47
C ARG A 61 -15.74 5.70 -11.37
N GLY A 62 -16.49 5.63 -10.29
CA GLY A 62 -17.53 4.62 -10.09
C GLY A 62 -17.02 3.25 -9.68
N VAL A 63 -15.78 3.14 -9.18
CA VAL A 63 -15.34 1.90 -8.51
C VAL A 63 -16.19 1.73 -7.24
N PRO A 64 -16.79 0.54 -7.00
CA PRO A 64 -17.62 0.32 -5.82
C PRO A 64 -16.84 0.57 -4.52
N GLU A 65 -17.46 1.26 -3.56
CA GLU A 65 -16.85 1.54 -2.25
C GLU A 65 -16.42 0.26 -1.53
N SER A 66 -17.22 -0.81 -1.63
CA SER A 66 -16.92 -2.12 -1.06
C SER A 66 -15.67 -2.80 -1.66
N ALA A 67 -15.14 -2.28 -2.76
CA ALA A 67 -13.94 -2.79 -3.42
C ALA A 67 -12.69 -1.93 -3.17
N VAL A 68 -12.80 -0.77 -2.49
CA VAL A 68 -11.68 0.16 -2.30
C VAL A 68 -11.24 0.18 -0.83
N PHE A 69 -9.98 -0.14 -0.59
CA PHE A 69 -9.35 -0.16 0.72
C PHE A 69 -8.16 0.80 0.75
N VAL A 70 -7.79 1.25 1.96
CA VAL A 70 -6.66 2.16 2.17
C VAL A 70 -5.71 1.64 3.25
N GLU A 71 -4.42 1.82 3.03
CA GLU A 71 -3.35 1.64 4.01
C GLU A 71 -2.58 2.97 4.11
N SER A 72 -2.59 3.59 5.29
CA SER A 72 -2.12 4.97 5.50
C SER A 72 -1.01 5.09 6.56
N THR A 73 -0.24 4.03 6.78
CA THR A 73 0.85 3.99 7.79
C THR A 73 2.21 4.14 7.12
N SER A 74 2.37 3.60 5.92
CA SER A 74 3.64 3.59 5.20
C SER A 74 4.04 4.97 4.64
N TYR A 75 5.35 5.25 4.61
CA TYR A 75 5.94 6.44 3.98
C TYR A 75 6.95 6.12 2.88
N ASP A 76 7.13 4.82 2.58
CA ASP A 76 8.07 4.32 1.59
C ASP A 76 7.65 2.96 1.05
N THR A 77 8.35 2.48 0.02
CA THR A 77 8.02 1.23 -0.68
C THR A 77 8.18 -0.01 0.21
N ILE A 78 9.14 -0.02 1.16
CA ILE A 78 9.29 -1.14 2.11
C ILE A 78 8.11 -1.18 3.06
N GLY A 79 7.73 -0.03 3.62
CA GLY A 79 6.52 0.09 4.44
C GLY A 79 5.27 -0.32 3.68
N ASN A 80 5.10 0.14 2.43
CA ASN A 80 3.96 -0.23 1.58
C ASN A 80 3.79 -1.75 1.52
N ALA A 81 4.86 -2.50 1.19
CA ALA A 81 4.79 -3.95 1.10
C ALA A 81 4.53 -4.61 2.47
N TYR A 82 5.21 -4.13 3.52
CA TYR A 82 5.09 -4.69 4.87
C TYR A 82 3.70 -4.48 5.49
N PHE A 83 3.17 -3.26 5.45
CA PHE A 83 1.85 -2.94 6.01
C PHE A 83 0.72 -3.47 5.13
N ALA A 84 0.84 -3.46 3.80
CA ALA A 84 -0.10 -4.18 2.94
C ALA A 84 -0.20 -5.65 3.35
N ARG A 85 0.94 -6.32 3.57
CA ARG A 85 0.94 -7.72 3.97
C ARG A 85 0.31 -7.93 5.34
N THR A 86 0.84 -7.25 6.35
CA THR A 86 0.53 -7.54 7.76
C THR A 86 -0.81 -6.97 8.23
N CYS A 87 -1.27 -5.87 7.65
CA CYS A 87 -2.54 -5.25 8.03
C CYS A 87 -3.70 -5.68 7.14
N HIS A 88 -3.44 -6.11 5.90
CA HIS A 88 -4.50 -6.45 4.94
C HIS A 88 -4.39 -7.87 4.42
N THR A 89 -3.36 -8.22 3.64
CA THR A 89 -3.42 -9.45 2.86
C THR A 89 -3.35 -10.71 3.71
N ASP A 90 -2.54 -10.73 4.78
CA ASP A 90 -2.47 -11.87 5.70
C ASP A 90 -3.82 -12.08 6.40
N VAL A 91 -4.45 -11.00 6.88
CA VAL A 91 -5.74 -10.99 7.60
C VAL A 91 -6.91 -11.34 6.70
N ALA A 92 -6.98 -10.74 5.51
CA ALA A 92 -8.08 -10.91 4.56
C ALA A 92 -7.93 -12.13 3.64
N GLY A 93 -6.83 -12.88 3.75
CA GLY A 93 -6.60 -14.07 2.92
C GLY A 93 -6.30 -13.77 1.44
N TRP A 94 -5.97 -12.54 1.06
CA TRP A 94 -5.63 -12.19 -0.32
C TRP A 94 -4.28 -12.81 -0.68
N ARG A 95 -4.22 -13.68 -1.69
CA ARG A 95 -2.98 -14.41 -2.07
C ARG A 95 -2.53 -14.21 -3.50
N ARG A 96 -3.39 -13.71 -4.38
CA ARG A 96 -3.01 -13.28 -5.73
C ARG A 96 -2.98 -11.76 -5.74
N LEU A 97 -1.87 -11.16 -6.13
CA LEU A 97 -1.68 -9.71 -6.05
C LEU A 97 -1.17 -9.22 -7.41
N LEU A 98 -1.76 -8.16 -7.94
CA LEU A 98 -1.22 -7.40 -9.08
C LEU A 98 -0.73 -6.06 -8.55
N VAL A 99 0.58 -5.88 -8.52
CA VAL A 99 1.20 -4.63 -8.08
C VAL A 99 1.30 -3.70 -9.29
N VAL A 100 0.54 -2.62 -9.27
CA VAL A 100 0.57 -1.58 -10.31
C VAL A 100 1.47 -0.45 -9.84
N THR A 101 2.44 0.01 -10.63
CA THR A 101 3.21 1.24 -10.33
C THR A 101 3.84 1.85 -11.58
N SER A 102 4.47 3.01 -11.47
CA SER A 102 5.10 3.72 -12.59
C SER A 102 6.33 3.01 -13.14
N SER A 103 6.66 3.23 -14.42
CA SER A 103 7.79 2.54 -15.09
C SER A 103 9.12 2.75 -14.39
N PHE A 104 9.44 4.00 -14.00
CA PHE A 104 10.71 4.27 -13.32
C PHE A 104 10.84 3.57 -11.95
N HIS A 105 9.71 3.26 -11.28
CA HIS A 105 9.70 2.73 -9.92
C HIS A 105 9.56 1.20 -9.84
N MET A 106 9.29 0.55 -10.97
CA MET A 106 8.91 -0.85 -11.01
C MET A 106 10.01 -1.81 -10.51
N ASP A 107 11.28 -1.62 -10.90
CA ASP A 107 12.35 -2.55 -10.50
C ASP A 107 12.52 -2.63 -8.97
N ARG A 108 12.57 -1.47 -8.31
CA ARG A 108 12.65 -1.40 -6.84
C ARG A 108 11.40 -1.97 -6.19
N THR A 109 10.24 -1.63 -6.71
CA THR A 109 8.95 -2.13 -6.19
C THR A 109 8.92 -3.65 -6.27
N LYS A 110 9.27 -4.23 -7.41
CA LYS A 110 9.33 -5.67 -7.59
C LYS A 110 10.29 -6.33 -6.60
N ALA A 111 11.52 -5.83 -6.48
CA ALA A 111 12.50 -6.38 -5.53
C ALA A 111 11.99 -6.40 -4.08
N ILE A 112 11.29 -5.35 -3.66
CA ILE A 112 10.74 -5.23 -2.30
C ILE A 112 9.53 -6.13 -2.11
N PHE A 113 8.59 -6.13 -3.06
CA PHE A 113 7.38 -6.95 -2.95
C PHE A 113 7.70 -8.44 -3.04
N ASP A 114 8.58 -8.86 -3.95
CA ASP A 114 9.07 -10.25 -4.02
C ASP A 114 9.70 -10.67 -2.69
N TRP A 115 10.53 -9.81 -2.10
CA TRP A 115 11.14 -10.07 -0.80
C TRP A 115 10.10 -10.21 0.31
N ILE A 116 9.26 -9.19 0.52
CA ILE A 116 8.34 -9.15 1.65
C ILE A 116 7.27 -10.22 1.53
N PHE A 117 6.70 -10.45 0.35
CA PHE A 117 5.68 -11.49 0.15
C PHE A 117 6.28 -12.90 -0.02
N GLY A 118 7.58 -13.00 -0.32
CA GLY A 118 8.34 -14.25 -0.34
C GLY A 118 8.76 -14.77 1.03
N ILE A 119 8.73 -13.94 2.08
CA ILE A 119 8.99 -14.40 3.46
C ILE A 119 7.96 -15.47 3.86
N GLY A 120 8.42 -16.69 4.13
CA GLY A 120 7.57 -17.81 4.50
C GLY A 120 6.76 -17.55 5.77
N ILE A 121 5.54 -18.09 5.82
CA ILE A 121 4.67 -18.09 7.03
C ILE A 121 5.21 -19.08 8.09
N SER A 122 6.30 -19.79 7.80
CA SER A 122 6.90 -20.83 8.63
C SER A 122 7.60 -20.26 9.87
N GLY A 123 6.83 -19.85 10.87
CA GLY A 123 7.36 -19.24 12.09
C GLY A 123 6.45 -19.39 13.29
N GLY A 124 6.08 -20.63 13.65
CA GLY A 124 5.71 -21.03 15.01
C GLY A 124 4.42 -20.44 15.57
N GLY A 125 3.31 -21.14 15.35
CA GLY A 125 2.00 -20.88 15.96
C GLY A 125 0.93 -21.44 15.05
N GLY A 126 0.25 -22.48 15.49
CA GLY A 126 -0.57 -23.36 14.67
C GLY A 126 -1.60 -22.67 13.78
N ASP A 127 -1.79 -23.30 12.64
CA ASP A 127 -3.05 -23.36 11.90
C ASP A 127 -3.52 -22.09 11.18
N VAL A 128 -2.94 -21.83 10.01
CA VAL A 128 -3.69 -21.80 8.74
C VAL A 128 -2.73 -22.25 7.65
N GLY A 129 -3.07 -23.29 6.88
CA GLY A 129 -2.33 -23.76 5.71
C GLY A 129 -2.27 -22.73 4.58
N GLY A 130 -1.67 -21.57 4.85
CA GLY A 130 -1.65 -20.40 3.99
C GLY A 130 -0.89 -20.67 2.71
N ARG A 131 -1.60 -20.70 1.59
CA ARG A 131 -1.02 -20.75 0.24
C ARG A 131 0.02 -19.64 0.09
N ALA A 132 1.09 -19.93 -0.65
CA ALA A 132 2.07 -18.94 -1.04
C ALA A 132 1.41 -17.79 -1.82
N TYR A 133 2.01 -16.61 -1.74
CA TYR A 133 1.59 -15.46 -2.53
C TYR A 133 1.98 -15.63 -4.00
N GLU A 134 1.07 -15.29 -4.89
CA GLU A 134 1.31 -15.11 -6.31
C GLU A 134 1.28 -13.61 -6.61
N VAL A 135 2.44 -13.03 -6.93
CA VAL A 135 2.57 -11.59 -7.16
C VAL A 135 2.90 -11.35 -8.63
N SER A 136 2.02 -10.61 -9.30
CA SER A 136 2.16 -10.12 -10.67
C SER A 136 2.38 -8.61 -10.66
N TYR A 137 2.87 -8.05 -11.77
CA TYR A 137 3.24 -6.63 -11.86
C TYR A 137 2.68 -6.00 -13.13
N LEU A 138 2.15 -4.78 -13.02
CA LEU A 138 1.69 -3.96 -14.15
C LEU A 138 2.34 -2.58 -14.09
N VAL A 139 2.90 -2.15 -15.19
CA VAL A 139 3.55 -0.84 -15.31
C VAL A 139 2.58 0.18 -15.88
N THR A 140 2.57 1.39 -15.32
CA THR A 140 1.94 2.56 -15.91
C THR A 140 2.99 3.50 -16.51
N PRO A 141 2.72 4.15 -17.66
CA PRO A 141 3.66 5.11 -18.25
C PRO A 141 3.94 6.30 -17.32
N ASP A 142 5.13 6.89 -17.47
CA ASP A 142 5.58 8.05 -16.69
C ASP A 142 4.99 9.37 -17.24
N GLU A 143 3.66 9.48 -17.25
CA GLU A 143 2.97 10.69 -17.72
C GLU A 143 3.14 11.85 -16.73
N GLY A 144 3.42 13.05 -17.25
CA GLY A 144 3.53 14.28 -16.45
C GLY A 144 4.88 14.53 -15.77
N LEU A 145 5.88 13.66 -15.95
CA LEU A 145 7.25 13.89 -15.47
C LEU A 145 8.17 14.40 -16.60
N SER A 146 9.07 15.33 -16.29
CA SER A 146 10.08 15.76 -17.26
C SER A 146 11.14 14.67 -17.48
N PRO A 147 11.73 14.56 -18.67
CA PRO A 147 12.80 13.60 -18.93
C PRO A 147 13.99 13.71 -17.95
N SER A 148 14.33 14.93 -17.54
CA SER A 148 15.37 15.18 -16.53
C SER A 148 15.00 14.64 -15.14
N ALA A 149 13.73 14.75 -14.73
CA ALA A 149 13.24 14.21 -13.46
C ALA A 149 13.20 12.67 -13.47
N VAL A 150 12.86 12.06 -14.61
CA VAL A 150 12.91 10.60 -14.79
C VAL A 150 14.36 10.10 -14.73
N ALA A 151 15.28 10.76 -15.44
CA ALA A 151 16.70 10.39 -15.44
C ALA A 151 17.34 10.50 -14.04
N ALA A 152 17.08 11.59 -13.31
CA ALA A 152 17.59 11.77 -11.95
C ALA A 152 17.07 10.69 -10.98
N ARG A 153 15.86 10.17 -11.21
CA ARG A 153 15.28 9.08 -10.43
C ARG A 153 15.87 7.72 -10.80
N ALA A 154 16.15 7.46 -12.08
CA ALA A 154 16.60 6.15 -12.56
C ALA A 154 17.83 5.61 -11.80
N ASP A 155 18.88 6.44 -11.64
CA ASP A 155 20.11 6.04 -10.94
C ASP A 155 19.88 5.78 -9.44
N ARG A 156 18.99 6.55 -8.82
CA ARG A 156 18.62 6.35 -7.41
C ARG A 156 17.79 5.07 -7.24
N GLU A 157 16.84 4.82 -8.14
CA GLU A 157 16.01 3.61 -8.14
C GLU A 157 16.86 2.36 -8.33
N ALA A 158 17.77 2.36 -9.30
CA ALA A 158 18.66 1.23 -9.56
C ALA A 158 19.56 0.90 -8.36
N ARG A 159 20.19 1.93 -7.75
CA ARG A 159 21.00 1.75 -6.52
C ARG A 159 20.17 1.22 -5.36
N SER A 160 18.96 1.75 -5.18
CA SER A 160 18.05 1.35 -4.10
C SER A 160 17.56 -0.09 -4.29
N ALA A 161 17.20 -0.48 -5.51
CA ALA A 161 16.79 -1.85 -5.84
C ALA A 161 17.94 -2.85 -5.61
N LYS A 162 19.17 -2.48 -6.00
CA LYS A 162 20.37 -3.27 -5.71
C LYS A 162 20.59 -3.43 -4.20
N ASN A 163 20.49 -2.35 -3.42
CA ASN A 163 20.63 -2.41 -1.96
C ASN A 163 19.58 -3.33 -1.30
N VAL A 164 18.34 -3.34 -1.81
CA VAL A 164 17.31 -4.27 -1.34
C VAL A 164 17.76 -5.72 -1.58
N ARG A 165 18.16 -6.05 -2.81
CA ARG A 165 18.54 -7.42 -3.19
C ARG A 165 19.79 -7.92 -2.47
N ASP A 166 20.82 -7.08 -2.37
CA ASP A 166 22.15 -7.48 -1.93
C ASP A 166 22.33 -7.40 -0.40
N HIS A 167 21.54 -6.57 0.28
CA HIS A 167 21.75 -6.27 1.70
C HIS A 167 20.51 -6.47 2.55
N LEU A 168 19.39 -5.82 2.22
CA LEU A 168 18.22 -5.85 3.10
C LEU A 168 17.51 -7.21 3.09
N ALA A 169 17.23 -7.75 1.90
CA ALA A 169 16.49 -8.98 1.74
C ALA A 169 17.18 -10.21 2.38
N PRO A 170 18.49 -10.41 2.19
CA PRO A 170 19.21 -11.50 2.85
C PRO A 170 19.26 -11.36 4.39
N GLN A 171 19.24 -10.13 4.92
CA GLN A 171 19.36 -9.88 6.37
C GLN A 171 18.03 -9.99 7.12
N HIS A 172 16.89 -9.77 6.47
CA HIS A 172 15.56 -9.85 7.12
C HIS A 172 14.65 -10.85 6.41
N GLN A 173 14.82 -12.12 6.75
CA GLN A 173 14.11 -13.25 6.15
C GLN A 173 12.81 -13.62 6.87
N THR A 174 12.43 -12.89 7.93
CA THR A 174 11.18 -13.09 8.67
C THR A 174 10.44 -11.77 8.84
N LEU A 175 9.11 -11.80 8.92
CA LEU A 175 8.31 -10.58 9.18
C LEU A 175 8.71 -9.94 10.51
N ARG A 176 9.05 -10.74 11.52
CA ARG A 176 9.60 -10.25 12.80
C ARG A 176 10.89 -9.45 12.60
N SER A 177 11.82 -9.96 11.79
CA SER A 177 13.08 -9.25 11.52
C SER A 177 12.87 -7.97 10.70
N VAL A 178 11.92 -7.96 9.76
CA VAL A 178 11.55 -6.76 9.00
C VAL A 178 10.89 -5.73 9.92
N HIS A 179 9.95 -6.15 10.77
CA HIS A 179 9.33 -5.31 11.78
C HIS A 179 10.40 -4.64 12.66
N SER A 180 11.31 -5.44 13.22
CA SER A 180 12.40 -4.91 14.04
C SER A 180 13.25 -3.92 13.25
N PHE A 181 13.59 -4.21 12.00
CA PHE A 181 14.33 -3.26 11.17
C PHE A 181 13.59 -1.94 11.00
N LEU A 182 12.30 -1.98 10.66
CA LEU A 182 11.48 -0.77 10.49
C LEU A 182 11.46 0.05 11.79
N THR A 183 11.09 -0.56 12.91
CA THR A 183 10.82 0.19 14.15
C THR A 183 12.08 0.58 14.93
N THR A 184 13.24 -0.03 14.67
CA THR A 184 14.48 0.26 15.43
C THR A 184 15.62 0.85 14.62
N ARG A 185 15.60 0.74 13.29
CA ARG A 185 16.70 1.22 12.43
C ARG A 185 16.27 2.05 11.23
N HIS A 186 15.01 2.00 10.81
CA HIS A 186 14.55 2.73 9.64
C HIS A 186 14.20 4.19 9.99
N ASP A 187 14.70 5.13 9.19
CA ASP A 187 14.56 6.57 9.48
C ASP A 187 13.10 7.07 9.47
N LEU A 188 12.19 6.33 8.83
CA LEU A 188 10.77 6.71 8.72
C LEU A 188 9.87 6.11 9.79
N TYR A 189 10.35 5.16 10.60
CA TYR A 189 9.50 4.44 11.56
C TYR A 189 10.10 4.32 12.96
N THR A 190 11.35 4.76 13.15
CA THR A 190 11.96 4.82 14.47
C THR A 190 11.42 6.00 15.27
N ALA A 191 11.03 5.75 16.53
CA ALA A 191 10.45 6.77 17.40
C ALA A 191 11.35 8.02 17.51
N VAL A 192 12.66 7.85 17.68
CA VAL A 192 13.62 8.96 17.77
C VAL A 192 13.59 9.82 16.51
N ARG A 193 13.64 9.21 15.33
CA ARG A 193 13.64 9.95 14.05
C ARG A 193 12.31 10.62 13.77
N LEU A 194 11.21 10.00 14.18
CA LEU A 194 9.88 10.58 14.07
C LEU A 194 9.74 11.83 14.95
N VAL A 195 10.24 11.77 16.20
CA VAL A 195 10.30 12.94 17.09
C VAL A 195 11.19 14.03 16.48
N ASP A 196 12.40 13.68 16.03
CA ASP A 196 13.29 14.62 15.36
C ASP A 196 12.60 15.31 14.18
N ARG A 197 11.89 14.54 13.35
CA ARG A 197 11.15 15.05 12.19
C ARG A 197 10.01 15.97 12.61
N ALA A 198 9.26 15.64 13.66
CA ALA A 198 8.18 16.47 14.17
C ALA A 198 8.66 17.81 14.74
N CYS A 199 9.88 17.83 15.29
CA CYS A 199 10.50 19.04 15.83
C CYS A 199 11.19 19.92 14.78
N ARG A 200 11.36 19.47 13.53
CA ARG A 200 12.00 20.27 12.48
C ARG A 200 11.13 21.46 12.10
N VAL A 201 11.72 22.65 12.16
CA VAL A 201 11.12 23.88 11.63
C VAL A 201 11.24 23.86 10.10
N PRO A 202 10.15 24.04 9.34
CA PRO A 202 10.22 24.16 7.89
C PRO A 202 11.16 25.30 7.47
N GLY A 203 12.15 25.03 6.61
CA GLY A 203 13.10 26.03 6.11
C GLY A 203 14.45 26.12 6.85
N GLY A 204 14.80 25.13 7.66
CA GLY A 204 16.12 25.03 8.31
C GLY A 204 17.26 24.59 7.38
N GLU A 205 18.52 24.80 7.80
CA GLU A 205 19.72 24.39 7.05
C GLU A 205 19.74 22.86 6.79
N GLY A 206 19.65 22.46 5.52
CA GLY A 206 19.69 21.06 5.10
C GLY A 206 18.76 20.69 3.93
N ASP A 207 17.71 21.49 3.70
CA ASP A 207 16.70 21.25 2.65
C ASP A 207 17.20 21.48 1.21
N GLY A 208 18.46 21.90 1.03
CA GLY A 208 19.05 22.26 -0.27
C GLY A 208 19.66 21.11 -1.07
N LYS A 209 19.77 19.90 -0.52
CA LYS A 209 20.31 18.77 -1.26
C LYS A 209 19.19 18.08 -2.03
N ASP A 210 19.09 18.45 -3.31
CA ASP A 210 18.31 17.79 -4.36
C ASP A 210 16.93 18.43 -4.64
N ALA A 211 16.96 19.72 -5.01
CA ALA A 211 15.77 20.48 -5.42
C ALA A 211 15.03 19.85 -6.62
N ASP A 212 15.73 19.15 -7.51
CA ASP A 212 15.13 18.43 -8.65
C ASP A 212 14.43 17.15 -8.20
N LEU A 213 15.00 16.45 -7.21
CA LEU A 213 14.32 15.35 -6.53
C LEU A 213 13.07 15.84 -5.80
N MET A 214 13.12 16.94 -5.05
CA MET A 214 11.92 17.50 -4.39
C MET A 214 10.86 17.97 -5.39
N ARG A 215 11.26 18.59 -6.52
CA ARG A 215 10.35 18.97 -7.61
C ARG A 215 9.60 17.77 -8.18
N SER A 216 10.26 16.62 -8.26
CA SER A 216 9.64 15.39 -8.75
C SER A 216 8.52 14.87 -7.82
N TYR A 217 8.52 15.25 -6.55
CA TYR A 217 7.43 14.96 -5.59
C TYR A 217 6.34 16.05 -5.55
N GLY A 218 6.38 17.04 -6.46
CA GLY A 218 5.38 18.12 -6.56
C GLY A 218 5.75 19.42 -5.83
N GLY A 219 7.02 19.61 -5.45
CA GLY A 219 7.48 20.65 -4.53
C GLY A 219 7.42 22.13 -4.94
N LYS A 220 6.59 22.59 -5.90
CA LYS A 220 6.40 24.04 -6.13
C LYS A 220 5.05 24.53 -5.63
N ARG A 221 5.05 25.19 -4.46
CA ARG A 221 3.98 26.08 -4.01
C ARG A 221 4.00 27.37 -4.83
N THR A 222 3.06 27.52 -5.76
CA THR A 222 2.64 28.82 -6.29
C THR A 222 1.13 28.95 -6.09
N GLY A 223 0.69 30.11 -5.62
CA GLY A 223 -0.57 30.34 -4.91
C GLY A 223 -1.87 29.88 -5.56
N SER A 224 -2.89 29.75 -4.70
CA SER A 224 -4.31 29.56 -5.01
C SER A 224 -4.61 28.59 -6.17
N GLN A 225 -4.03 27.39 -6.13
CA GLN A 225 -4.64 26.28 -6.84
C GLN A 225 -5.78 25.75 -5.99
N LYS A 226 -6.99 26.24 -6.31
CA LYS A 226 -8.26 25.55 -6.01
C LYS A 226 -8.04 24.07 -6.22
N CYS A 227 -8.49 23.23 -5.28
CA CYS A 227 -8.54 21.77 -5.31
C CYS A 227 -8.94 21.23 -6.69
N LYS A 228 -8.00 21.22 -7.62
CA LYS A 228 -8.00 20.43 -8.84
C LYS A 228 -7.11 19.27 -8.45
N ILE A 229 -7.79 18.16 -8.16
CA ILE A 229 -7.26 16.85 -7.81
C ILE A 229 -5.85 16.71 -8.40
N LEU A 230 -4.90 16.75 -7.50
CA LEU A 230 -3.48 16.88 -7.74
C LEU A 230 -3.03 15.59 -8.43
N TYR A 231 -2.96 15.62 -9.77
CA TYR A 231 -2.19 14.65 -10.54
C TYR A 231 -0.72 14.84 -10.14
N ILE A 232 -0.28 14.12 -9.11
CA ILE A 232 1.13 13.96 -8.79
C ILE A 232 1.52 12.54 -9.14
N GLY A 233 2.45 12.42 -10.09
CA GLY A 233 3.24 11.23 -10.40
C GLY A 233 4.15 10.80 -9.24
N ILE A 234 3.53 10.41 -8.13
CA ILE A 234 4.10 9.52 -7.13
C ILE A 234 3.43 8.18 -7.39
N GLY A 235 4.26 7.16 -7.65
CA GLY A 235 3.81 5.83 -8.03
C GLY A 235 2.75 5.31 -7.07
N VAL A 236 1.49 5.37 -7.51
CA VAL A 236 0.39 4.68 -6.85
C VAL A 236 0.72 3.21 -6.96
N VAL A 237 1.12 2.60 -5.85
CA VAL A 237 1.16 1.16 -5.74
C VAL A 237 -0.28 0.71 -5.50
N ALA A 238 -1.04 0.48 -6.56
CA ALA A 238 -2.34 -0.18 -6.43
C ALA A 238 -2.06 -1.68 -6.40
N ILE A 239 -2.40 -2.35 -5.31
CA ILE A 239 -2.49 -3.81 -5.32
C ILE A 239 -3.89 -4.13 -5.87
N VAL A 240 -3.95 -4.46 -7.15
CA VAL A 240 -5.14 -4.90 -7.86
C VAL A 240 -5.25 -6.42 -7.72
N TRP A 241 -6.42 -6.94 -7.38
CA TRP A 241 -6.66 -8.38 -7.42
C TRP A 241 -7.12 -8.80 -8.82
N LEU A 242 -6.74 -9.99 -9.31
CA LEU A 242 -7.41 -10.64 -10.45
C LEU A 242 -7.72 -12.08 -10.05
N THR A 243 -9.00 -12.39 -9.90
CA THR A 243 -9.47 -13.79 -9.89
C THR A 243 -10.03 -14.13 -11.24
N TRP A 244 -9.28 -14.94 -11.99
CA TRP A 244 -9.84 -15.66 -13.11
C TRP A 244 -10.30 -17.03 -12.62
N VAL A 245 -11.62 -17.26 -12.59
CA VAL A 245 -12.19 -18.60 -12.52
C VAL A 245 -12.36 -19.06 -13.97
N ARG A 246 -11.67 -20.14 -14.35
CA ARG A 246 -11.87 -20.82 -15.65
C ARG A 246 -13.37 -21.08 -15.85
N PRO A 247 -13.99 -20.70 -16.98
CA PRO A 247 -15.27 -21.27 -17.36
C PRO A 247 -15.04 -22.77 -17.57
N LYS A 248 -15.68 -23.61 -16.74
CA LYS A 248 -15.99 -24.96 -17.18
C LYS A 248 -17.13 -24.82 -18.18
N ASN A 249 -16.86 -25.26 -19.41
CA ASN A 249 -17.81 -25.46 -20.51
C ASN A 249 -18.11 -24.21 -21.36
N VAL A 250 -17.23 -23.96 -22.34
CA VAL A 250 -17.66 -23.62 -23.71
C VAL A 250 -16.87 -24.53 -24.65
N VAL A 251 -17.61 -25.52 -25.16
CA VAL A 251 -17.24 -26.74 -25.92
C VAL A 251 -16.31 -27.71 -25.19
#